data_AF-A0A6C0AVI8-F1
#
_entry.id   AF-A0A6C0AVI8-F1
#
_cell.length_a   1.000
_cell.length_b   1.000
_cell.length_c   1.000
_cell.angle_alpha   90.00
_cell.angle_beta   90.00
_cell.angle_gamma   90.00
#
_symmetry.space_group_name_H-M   'P 1'
#
loop_
_entity.id
_entity.type
_entity.pdbx_description
1 polymer ?
#
loop_
_entity_poly.entity_id
_entity_poly.type
_entity_poly.pdbx_seq_one_letter_code
_entity_poly.pdbx_strand_id
1 'polypeptide(L)'
;MSSFVTTQNQKLMWDIICTNPLVNTYFSVQRSTTKEEWFRSIIERFYTQNKDIQLTNTQLHDLNKTVIRFMIQSIYQMNGNNAQGQSSPTNKDGQFIQTPPIVENNREQIYKSEFERKKEEYDSMVRKEVPKPIQFQESSEDTPITDMDALIKQHMDDRKKSIESLQPQLTPQLNPQQHSAQEEMDKKIDNLTNIIETLQQEVVLLKTQMKQFSQSQTNDNKELSYSSLSIIPEENTIINTNKEELAE
;
A
#
# COMPACT_ATOMS: atom_id res chain seq x y z
N MET A 1 29.44 -23.82 -20.88
CA MET A 1 28.12 -23.94 -20.22
C MET A 1 28.11 -23.74 -18.69
N SER A 2 29.13 -24.17 -17.94
CA SER A 2 29.14 -24.12 -16.46
C SER A 2 28.91 -22.73 -15.86
N SER A 3 29.30 -21.68 -16.59
CA SER A 3 29.16 -20.28 -16.15
C SER A 3 27.70 -19.82 -16.02
N PHE A 4 26.76 -20.39 -16.79
CA PHE A 4 25.34 -20.02 -16.68
C PHE A 4 24.69 -20.57 -15.41
N VAL A 5 25.03 -21.81 -15.06
CA VAL A 5 24.49 -22.53 -13.90
C VAL A 5 25.29 -22.23 -12.62
N THR A 6 26.32 -21.39 -12.67
CA THR A 6 27.08 -21.02 -11.48
C THR A 6 26.17 -20.32 -10.47
N THR A 7 26.30 -20.68 -9.18
CA THR A 7 25.48 -20.14 -8.08
C THR A 7 25.46 -18.62 -8.07
N GLN A 8 26.59 -17.98 -8.36
CA GLN A 8 26.70 -16.52 -8.42
C GLN A 8 25.85 -15.91 -9.55
N ASN A 9 25.87 -16.50 -10.75
CA ASN A 9 25.10 -16.00 -11.90
C ASN A 9 23.60 -16.19 -11.68
N GLN A 10 23.19 -17.34 -11.15
CA GLN A 10 21.80 -17.60 -10.83
C GLN A 10 21.28 -16.68 -9.72
N LYS A 11 22.10 -16.44 -8.68
CA LYS A 11 21.77 -15.48 -7.62
C LYS A 11 21.57 -14.07 -8.16
N LEU A 12 22.45 -13.61 -9.05
CA LEU A 12 22.29 -12.31 -9.71
C LEU A 12 20.97 -12.22 -10.49
N MET A 13 20.65 -13.22 -11.32
CA MET A 13 19.40 -13.25 -12.08
C MET A 13 18.18 -13.28 -11.14
N TRP A 14 18.26 -14.07 -10.07
CA TRP A 14 17.23 -14.14 -9.04
C TRP A 14 17.00 -12.78 -8.38
N ASP A 15 18.06 -12.10 -7.94
CA ASP A 15 17.98 -10.80 -7.27
C ASP A 15 17.37 -9.72 -8.18
N ILE A 16 17.75 -9.70 -9.46
CA ILE A 16 17.19 -8.79 -10.47
C ILE A 16 15.68 -9.02 -10.65
N ILE A 17 15.27 -10.28 -10.74
CA ILE A 17 13.85 -10.66 -10.89
C ILE A 17 13.07 -10.35 -9.62
N CYS A 18 13.66 -10.58 -8.44
CA CYS A 18 13.01 -10.27 -7.17
C CYS A 18 12.84 -8.78 -6.91
N THR A 19 13.71 -7.94 -7.48
CA THR A 19 13.59 -6.48 -7.37
C THR A 19 12.42 -5.97 -8.21
N ASN A 20 11.98 -6.71 -9.23
CA ASN A 20 10.90 -6.28 -10.10
C ASN A 20 9.53 -6.36 -9.38
N PRO A 21 8.81 -5.23 -9.21
CA PRO A 21 7.51 -5.21 -8.53
C PRO A 21 6.48 -6.14 -9.19
N LEU A 22 6.50 -6.28 -10.52
CA LEU A 22 5.54 -7.10 -11.26
C LEU A 22 5.61 -8.57 -10.84
N VAL A 23 6.82 -9.06 -10.59
CA VAL A 23 7.07 -10.44 -10.17
C VAL A 23 6.51 -10.65 -8.77
N ASN A 24 6.78 -9.73 -7.86
CA ASN A 24 6.33 -9.85 -6.47
C ASN A 24 4.80 -9.76 -6.36
N THR A 25 4.18 -8.84 -7.10
CA THR A 25 2.72 -8.73 -7.15
C THR A 25 2.09 -10.01 -7.71
N TYR A 26 2.62 -10.57 -8.81
CA TYR A 26 2.10 -11.79 -9.41
C TYR A 26 2.10 -12.98 -8.44
N PHE A 27 3.24 -13.26 -7.80
CA PHE A 27 3.37 -14.39 -6.88
C PHE A 27 2.75 -14.16 -5.49
N SER A 28 2.38 -12.92 -5.14
CA SER A 28 1.65 -12.65 -3.90
C SER A 28 0.17 -13.07 -3.97
N VAL A 29 -0.43 -13.06 -5.16
CA VAL A 29 -1.85 -13.33 -5.39
C VAL A 29 -2.10 -14.77 -5.87
N GLN A 30 -1.20 -15.31 -6.69
CA GLN A 30 -1.39 -16.60 -7.38
C GLN A 30 -0.64 -17.76 -6.68
N ARG A 31 -1.36 -18.79 -6.20
CA ARG A 31 -0.80 -19.91 -5.38
C ARG A 31 -0.53 -21.23 -6.12
N SER A 32 -0.65 -21.32 -7.44
CA SER A 32 -0.49 -22.59 -8.15
C SER A 32 0.97 -23.02 -8.35
N THR A 33 1.92 -22.08 -8.33
CA THR A 33 3.35 -22.34 -8.53
C THR A 33 4.15 -21.33 -7.74
N THR A 34 5.14 -21.79 -6.98
CA THR A 34 6.01 -20.89 -6.23
C THR A 34 6.94 -20.13 -7.18
N LYS A 35 7.38 -18.95 -6.75
CA LYS A 35 8.32 -18.12 -7.51
C LYS A 35 9.63 -18.88 -7.79
N GLU A 36 10.07 -19.67 -6.83
CA GLU A 36 11.25 -20.53 -6.88
C GLU A 36 11.09 -21.64 -7.92
N GLU A 37 9.98 -22.36 -7.92
CA GLU A 37 9.68 -23.41 -8.92
C GLU A 37 9.56 -22.84 -10.32
N TRP A 38 8.90 -21.69 -10.47
CA TRP A 38 8.81 -20.99 -11.74
C TRP A 38 10.19 -20.58 -12.27
N PHE A 39 11.01 -19.93 -11.44
CA PHE A 39 12.37 -19.55 -11.81
C PHE A 39 13.20 -20.77 -12.21
N ARG A 40 13.15 -21.84 -11.40
CA ARG A 40 13.84 -23.10 -11.70
C ARG A 40 13.43 -23.68 -13.04
N SER A 41 12.12 -23.69 -13.35
CA SER A 41 11.61 -24.23 -14.61
C SER A 41 12.14 -23.48 -15.84
N ILE A 42 12.29 -22.15 -15.72
CA ILE A 42 12.81 -21.32 -16.81
C ILE A 42 14.32 -21.56 -16.97
N ILE A 43 15.07 -21.55 -15.86
CA ILE A 43 16.52 -21.81 -15.90
C ILE A 43 16.80 -23.20 -16.50
N GLU A 44 16.04 -24.22 -16.11
CA GLU A 44 16.17 -25.59 -16.64
C GLU A 44 15.90 -25.65 -18.15
N ARG A 45 14.88 -24.94 -18.62
CA ARG A 45 14.58 -24.83 -20.06
C ARG A 45 15.75 -24.21 -20.83
N PHE A 46 16.24 -23.06 -20.39
CA PHE A 46 17.34 -22.37 -21.08
C PHE A 46 18.66 -23.14 -20.97
N TYR A 47 18.89 -23.84 -19.86
CA TYR A 47 20.04 -24.74 -19.73
C TYR A 47 19.97 -25.90 -20.72
N THR A 48 18.82 -26.57 -20.83
CA THR A 48 18.63 -27.71 -21.74
C THR A 48 18.77 -27.27 -23.19
N GLN A 49 18.22 -26.11 -23.55
CA GLN A 49 18.30 -25.55 -24.91
C GLN A 49 19.72 -25.16 -25.33
N ASN A 50 20.58 -24.82 -24.37
CA ASN A 50 21.92 -24.33 -24.66
C ASN A 50 23.01 -25.33 -24.23
N LYS A 51 22.67 -26.55 -23.82
CA LYS A 51 23.59 -27.52 -23.18
C LYS A 51 24.89 -27.76 -23.96
N ASP A 52 24.85 -27.66 -25.29
CA ASP A 52 25.98 -27.99 -26.17
C ASP A 52 26.82 -26.78 -26.60
N ILE A 53 26.50 -25.57 -26.12
CA ILE A 53 27.19 -24.34 -26.54
C ILE A 53 28.31 -23.98 -25.55
N GLN A 54 29.51 -23.64 -26.02
CA GLN A 54 30.52 -23.04 -25.15
C GLN A 54 30.27 -21.53 -25.08
N LEU A 55 29.56 -21.10 -24.02
CA LEU A 55 29.28 -19.68 -23.78
C LEU A 55 30.57 -18.92 -23.47
N THR A 56 30.88 -17.95 -24.32
CA THR A 56 31.80 -16.85 -23.98
C THR A 56 31.14 -15.90 -22.98
N ASN A 57 31.91 -15.13 -22.22
CA ASN A 57 31.38 -14.18 -21.22
C ASN A 57 30.33 -13.20 -21.80
N THR A 58 30.54 -12.71 -23.03
CA THR A 58 29.59 -11.85 -23.75
C THR A 58 28.28 -12.59 -24.06
N GLN A 59 28.39 -13.82 -24.57
CA GLN A 59 27.21 -14.64 -24.90
C GLN A 59 26.43 -15.04 -23.65
N LEU A 60 27.12 -15.27 -22.53
CA LEU A 60 26.50 -15.51 -21.22
C LEU A 60 25.67 -14.32 -20.77
N HIS A 61 26.22 -13.11 -20.90
CA HIS A 61 25.51 -11.89 -20.53
C HIS A 61 24.27 -11.65 -21.41
N ASP A 62 24.37 -11.87 -22.72
CA ASP A 62 23.22 -11.75 -23.62
C ASP A 62 22.17 -12.83 -23.37
N LEU A 63 22.59 -14.04 -22.99
CA LEU A 63 21.70 -15.10 -22.57
C LEU A 63 20.99 -14.74 -21.26
N ASN A 64 21.69 -14.21 -20.26
CA ASN A 64 21.08 -13.72 -19.02
C ASN A 64 20.01 -12.65 -19.29
N LYS A 65 20.30 -11.68 -20.17
CA LYS A 65 19.30 -10.67 -20.58
C LYS A 65 18.07 -11.31 -21.23
N THR A 66 18.29 -12.28 -22.11
CA THR A 66 17.22 -12.99 -22.81
C THR A 66 16.35 -13.78 -21.84
N VAL A 67 16.97 -14.47 -20.89
CA VAL A 67 16.28 -15.21 -19.81
C VAL A 67 15.44 -14.27 -18.95
N ILE A 68 16.01 -13.15 -18.48
CA ILE A 68 15.28 -12.17 -17.66
C ILE A 68 14.11 -11.56 -18.43
N ARG A 69 14.30 -11.21 -19.71
CA ARG A 69 13.21 -10.74 -20.58
C ARG A 69 12.11 -11.80 -20.72
N PHE A 70 12.49 -13.05 -20.94
CA PHE A 70 11.55 -14.16 -21.04
C PHE A 70 10.79 -14.36 -19.73
N MET A 71 11.44 -14.28 -18.57
CA MET A 71 10.81 -14.36 -17.25
C MET A 71 9.73 -13.28 -17.11
N ILE A 72 10.07 -12.02 -17.36
CA ILE A 72 9.10 -10.92 -17.29
C ILE A 72 7.94 -11.14 -18.27
N GLN A 73 8.23 -11.55 -19.51
CA GLN A 73 7.21 -11.85 -20.51
C GLN A 73 6.33 -13.04 -20.13
N SER A 74 6.86 -14.04 -19.43
CA SER A 74 6.08 -15.19 -18.97
C SER A 74 5.04 -14.78 -17.94
N ILE A 75 5.36 -13.83 -17.05
CA ILE A 75 4.40 -13.25 -16.10
C ILE A 75 3.32 -12.48 -16.84
N TYR A 76 3.67 -11.67 -17.84
CA TYR A 76 2.69 -10.97 -18.67
C TYR A 76 1.74 -11.93 -19.40
N GLN A 77 2.24 -13.05 -19.92
CA GLN A 77 1.40 -14.06 -20.57
C GLN A 77 0.50 -14.79 -19.57
N MET A 78 1.02 -15.12 -18.39
CA MET A 78 0.23 -15.75 -17.32
C MET A 78 -0.87 -14.81 -16.81
N ASN A 79 -0.59 -13.50 -16.71
CA ASN A 79 -1.59 -12.48 -16.39
C ASN A 79 -2.59 -12.24 -17.55
N GLY A 80 -2.12 -12.27 -18.79
CA GLY A 80 -2.90 -12.01 -20.00
C GLY A 80 -3.84 -13.14 -20.43
N ASN A 81 -3.66 -14.36 -19.92
CA ASN A 81 -4.57 -15.48 -20.20
C ASN A 81 -5.95 -15.35 -19.53
N ASN A 82 -6.20 -14.29 -18.74
CA ASN A 82 -7.55 -13.88 -18.33
C ASN A 82 -8.12 -12.72 -19.15
N ALA A 83 -7.37 -12.17 -20.12
CA ALA A 83 -7.75 -10.99 -20.88
C ALA A 83 -7.22 -11.01 -22.33
N GLN A 84 -7.57 -12.02 -23.13
CA GLN A 84 -7.54 -11.89 -24.59
C GLN A 84 -8.35 -12.99 -25.29
N GLY A 85 -9.63 -12.72 -25.51
CA GLY A 85 -10.40 -13.41 -26.55
C GLY A 85 -9.95 -12.89 -27.92
N GLN A 86 -9.04 -13.61 -28.56
CA GLN A 86 -8.76 -13.45 -29.99
C GLN A 86 -10.01 -13.81 -30.80
N SER A 87 -10.31 -12.95 -31.75
CA SER A 87 -11.33 -13.06 -32.79
C SER A 87 -11.29 -14.38 -33.55
N SER A 88 -12.45 -15.02 -33.68
CA SER A 88 -12.82 -15.87 -34.82
C SER A 88 -14.30 -15.65 -35.13
N PRO A 89 -14.70 -15.49 -36.41
CA PRO A 89 -16.08 -15.21 -36.75
C PRO A 89 -16.86 -16.52 -36.86
N THR A 90 -17.74 -16.78 -35.90
CA THR A 90 -18.83 -17.74 -36.10
C THR A 90 -20.13 -17.06 -35.73
N ASN A 91 -20.86 -16.66 -36.77
CA ASN A 91 -22.28 -16.33 -36.68
C ASN A 91 -23.02 -17.45 -35.94
N LYS A 92 -23.74 -17.14 -34.85
CA LYS A 92 -25.10 -17.63 -34.56
C LYS A 92 -25.84 -16.69 -33.60
N ASP A 93 -27.04 -16.34 -34.06
CA ASP A 93 -28.24 -15.83 -33.40
C ASP A 93 -28.22 -15.45 -31.91
N GLY A 94 -28.40 -14.14 -31.70
CA GLY A 94 -29.50 -13.57 -30.91
C GLY A 94 -29.67 -14.01 -29.46
N GLN A 95 -28.95 -13.34 -28.53
CA GLN A 95 -29.49 -12.92 -27.23
C GLN A 95 -28.85 -11.59 -26.82
N PHE A 96 -29.68 -10.58 -26.54
CA PHE A 96 -29.23 -9.26 -26.07
C PHE A 96 -28.82 -9.38 -24.59
N ILE A 97 -27.51 -9.44 -24.35
CA ILE A 97 -26.94 -9.39 -23.01
C ILE A 97 -26.75 -7.90 -22.65
N GLN A 98 -27.39 -7.43 -21.57
CA GLN A 98 -27.06 -6.12 -20.98
C GLN A 98 -25.62 -6.17 -20.48
N THR A 99 -24.69 -5.73 -21.33
CA THR A 99 -23.28 -5.58 -20.96
C THR A 99 -23.06 -4.17 -20.41
N PRO A 100 -22.23 -4.01 -19.36
CA PRO A 100 -21.86 -2.69 -18.84
C PRO A 100 -21.33 -1.77 -19.95
N PRO A 101 -21.44 -0.44 -19.79
CA PRO A 101 -20.98 0.51 -20.80
C PRO A 101 -19.52 0.22 -21.18
N ILE A 102 -19.25 0.14 -22.49
CA ILE A 102 -17.90 0.05 -23.02
C ILE A 102 -17.12 1.27 -22.52
N VAL A 103 -16.17 1.03 -21.63
CA VAL A 103 -15.20 2.06 -21.21
C VAL A 103 -14.27 2.28 -22.39
N GLU A 104 -14.30 3.48 -22.98
CA GLU A 104 -13.38 3.85 -24.06
C GLU A 104 -11.93 3.63 -23.60
N ASN A 105 -11.11 3.07 -24.49
CA ASN A 105 -9.74 2.69 -24.19
C ASN A 105 -8.84 3.94 -24.14
N ASN A 106 -8.87 4.66 -23.01
CA ASN A 106 -8.11 5.91 -22.80
C ASN A 106 -6.59 5.69 -22.61
N ARG A 107 -6.09 4.47 -22.80
CA ARG A 107 -4.69 4.11 -22.56
C ARG A 107 -3.71 4.96 -23.38
N GLU A 108 -4.02 5.22 -24.65
CA GLU A 108 -3.18 6.04 -25.52
C GLU A 108 -3.14 7.51 -25.07
N GLN A 109 -4.28 8.07 -24.66
CA GLN A 109 -4.35 9.43 -24.13
C GLN A 109 -3.55 9.57 -22.83
N ILE A 110 -3.64 8.58 -21.94
CA ILE A 110 -2.87 8.54 -20.69
C ILE A 110 -1.36 8.49 -20.99
N TYR A 111 -0.93 7.67 -21.95
CA TYR A 111 0.49 7.63 -22.32
C TYR A 111 0.98 8.93 -22.93
N LYS A 112 0.16 9.59 -23.76
CA LYS A 112 0.51 10.86 -24.37
C LYS A 112 0.64 11.97 -23.33
N SER A 113 -0.30 12.08 -22.38
CA SER A 113 -0.25 13.10 -21.34
C SER A 113 0.93 12.91 -20.39
N GLU A 114 1.24 11.67 -20.00
CA GLU A 114 2.40 11.36 -19.16
C GLU A 114 3.73 11.67 -19.87
N PHE A 115 3.79 11.45 -21.19
CA PHE A 115 4.94 11.81 -22.00
C PHE A 115 5.13 13.33 -22.10
N GLU A 116 4.06 14.07 -22.39
CA GLU A 116 4.10 15.54 -22.43
C GLU A 116 4.52 16.12 -21.07
N ARG A 117 3.95 15.63 -19.97
CA ARG A 117 4.33 16.05 -18.61
C ARG A 117 5.82 15.85 -18.34
N LYS A 118 6.36 14.66 -18.65
CA LYS A 118 7.79 14.37 -18.45
C LYS A 118 8.71 15.23 -19.32
N LYS A 119 8.27 15.55 -20.53
CA LYS A 119 9.01 16.43 -21.43
C LYS A 119 9.11 17.84 -20.85
N GLU A 120 8.00 18.40 -20.37
CA GLU A 120 7.98 19.72 -19.73
C GLU A 120 8.81 19.75 -18.45
N GLU A 121 8.72 18.69 -17.63
CA GLU A 121 9.53 18.53 -16.43
C GLU A 121 11.03 18.54 -16.78
N TYR A 122 11.45 17.74 -17.77
CA TYR A 122 12.83 17.72 -18.23
C TYR A 122 13.28 19.08 -18.77
N ASP A 123 12.47 19.71 -19.60
CA ASP A 123 12.75 21.04 -20.15
C ASP A 123 12.91 22.07 -19.03
N SER A 124 12.09 22.03 -17.98
CA SER A 124 12.20 22.92 -16.82
C SER A 124 13.45 22.66 -15.97
N MET A 125 13.87 21.39 -15.80
CA MET A 125 15.09 21.05 -15.06
C MET A 125 16.37 21.43 -15.82
N VAL A 126 16.34 21.36 -17.15
CA VAL A 126 17.50 21.66 -18.00
C VAL A 126 17.60 23.14 -18.33
N ARG A 127 16.48 23.87 -18.34
CA ARG A 127 16.47 25.33 -18.48
C ARG A 127 17.17 25.97 -17.27
N LYS A 128 18.38 26.46 -17.50
CA LYS A 128 19.08 27.33 -16.55
C LYS A 128 18.47 28.73 -16.64
N GLU A 129 17.48 29.01 -15.80
CA GLU A 129 17.03 30.38 -15.62
C GLU A 129 18.14 31.16 -14.89
N VAL A 130 18.63 32.24 -15.50
CA VAL A 130 19.57 33.12 -14.82
C VAL A 130 18.83 33.74 -13.64
N PRO A 131 19.27 33.54 -12.39
CA PRO A 131 18.62 34.14 -11.23
C PRO A 131 18.48 35.64 -11.46
N LYS A 132 17.29 36.18 -11.18
CA LYS A 132 17.09 37.62 -11.19
C LYS A 132 18.14 38.24 -10.26
N PRO A 133 18.86 39.29 -10.69
CA PRO A 133 19.86 39.93 -9.85
C PRO A 133 19.19 40.34 -8.54
N ILE A 134 19.78 39.92 -7.42
CA ILE A 134 19.28 40.28 -6.10
C ILE A 134 19.44 41.79 -5.99
N GLN A 135 18.31 42.49 -5.83
CA GLN A 135 18.31 43.90 -5.49
C GLN A 135 18.73 44.02 -4.02
N PHE A 136 20.04 44.13 -3.78
CA PHE A 136 20.61 44.36 -2.44
C PHE A 136 20.42 45.78 -1.95
N GLN A 137 19.93 46.67 -2.80
CA GLN A 137 19.50 47.99 -2.39
C GLN A 137 18.11 47.83 -1.78
N GLU A 138 18.03 48.13 -0.49
CA GLU A 138 16.76 48.40 0.18
C GLU A 138 16.01 49.43 -0.66
N SER A 139 14.81 49.08 -1.12
CA SER A 139 13.91 50.04 -1.74
C SER A 139 13.78 51.20 -0.77
N SER A 140 14.25 52.39 -1.13
CA SER A 140 14.35 53.56 -0.25
C SER A 140 13.00 54.13 0.21
N GLU A 141 11.94 53.35 0.07
CA GLU A 141 10.59 53.64 0.49
C GLU A 141 10.14 52.47 1.38
N ASP A 142 10.54 52.50 2.66
CA ASP A 142 9.81 51.82 3.72
C ASP A 142 8.44 52.51 3.86
N THR A 143 7.57 52.29 2.86
CA THR A 143 6.21 52.82 2.89
C THR A 143 5.47 52.08 3.99
N PRO A 144 4.78 52.78 4.91
CA PRO A 144 3.91 52.15 5.88
C PRO A 144 2.99 51.15 5.16
N ILE A 145 2.92 49.91 5.67
CA ILE A 145 2.07 48.84 5.12
C ILE A 145 0.67 49.41 4.92
N THR A 146 0.32 49.72 3.67
CA THR A 146 -0.87 50.52 3.36
C THR A 146 -2.14 49.66 3.46
N ASP A 147 -1.99 48.35 3.26
CA ASP A 147 -3.08 47.38 3.22
C ASP A 147 -2.73 46.11 4.02
N MET A 148 -2.96 46.16 5.34
CA MET A 148 -2.79 44.99 6.20
C MET A 148 -3.75 43.85 5.84
N ASP A 149 -4.93 44.17 5.32
CA ASP A 149 -5.92 43.16 4.94
C ASP A 149 -5.44 42.34 3.74
N ALA A 150 -4.81 42.98 2.75
CA ALA A 150 -4.17 42.29 1.65
C ALA A 150 -3.03 41.36 2.12
N LEU A 151 -2.22 41.81 3.08
CA LEU A 151 -1.11 41.02 3.63
C LEU A 151 -1.61 39.81 4.43
N ILE A 152 -2.64 40.00 5.25
CA ILE A 152 -3.29 38.92 6.00
C ILE A 152 -3.88 37.90 5.02
N LYS A 153 -4.57 38.37 3.97
CA LYS A 153 -5.14 37.50 2.94
C LYS A 153 -4.06 36.70 2.22
N GLN A 154 -2.94 37.33 1.85
CA GLN A 154 -1.80 36.63 1.24
C GLN A 154 -1.26 35.54 2.15
N HIS A 155 -1.04 35.84 3.44
CA HIS A 155 -0.59 34.83 4.40
C HIS A 155 -1.59 33.68 4.59
N MET A 156 -2.89 33.97 4.58
CA MET A 156 -3.94 32.96 4.64
C MET A 156 -3.92 32.07 3.38
N ASP A 157 -3.74 32.66 2.20
CA ASP A 157 -3.67 31.94 0.93
C ASP A 157 -2.40 31.07 0.86
N ASP A 158 -1.25 31.58 1.30
CA ASP A 158 0.01 30.83 1.36
C ASP A 158 -0.09 29.64 2.33
N ARG A 159 -0.68 29.87 3.51
CA ARG A 159 -0.95 28.80 4.48
C ARG A 159 -1.91 27.76 3.90
N LYS A 160 -2.98 28.20 3.24
CA LYS A 160 -3.95 27.30 2.59
C LYS A 160 -3.29 26.45 1.52
N LYS A 161 -2.47 27.05 0.65
CA LYS A 161 -1.75 26.36 -0.43
C LYS A 161 -0.73 25.36 0.12
N SER A 162 -0.02 25.72 1.20
CA SER A 162 0.88 24.80 1.89
C SER A 162 0.11 23.61 2.48
N ILE A 163 -1.02 23.83 3.15
CA ILE A 163 -1.87 22.76 3.68
C ILE A 163 -2.43 21.88 2.55
N GLU A 164 -2.89 22.48 1.45
CA GLU A 164 -3.42 21.76 0.28
C GLU A 164 -2.35 20.89 -0.40
N SER A 165 -1.09 21.36 -0.45
CA SER A 165 0.03 20.57 -0.97
C SER A 165 0.39 19.36 -0.10
N LEU A 166 0.08 19.42 1.20
CA LEU A 166 0.31 18.36 2.17
C LEU A 166 -0.90 17.43 2.33
N GLN A 167 -2.08 17.85 1.86
CA GLN A 167 -3.25 17.01 1.86
C GLN A 167 -3.10 15.92 0.79
N PRO A 168 -3.18 14.64 1.16
CA PRO A 168 -3.31 13.58 0.18
C PRO A 168 -4.58 13.85 -0.62
N GLN A 169 -4.44 14.09 -1.92
CA GLN A 169 -5.57 14.28 -2.83
C GLN A 169 -6.43 13.00 -2.77
N LEU A 170 -7.52 13.05 -2.01
CA LEU A 170 -8.61 12.07 -2.04
C LEU A 170 -9.43 12.33 -3.32
N THR A 171 -8.80 12.21 -4.49
CA THR A 171 -9.59 12.00 -5.70
C THR A 171 -10.18 10.59 -5.61
N PRO A 172 -11.50 10.41 -5.78
CA PRO A 172 -12.03 9.13 -6.20
C PRO A 172 -11.59 8.90 -7.65
N GLN A 173 -10.30 8.65 -7.87
CA GLN A 173 -9.89 7.92 -9.04
C GLN A 173 -10.28 6.47 -8.78
N LEU A 174 -11.21 5.98 -9.59
CA LEU A 174 -11.42 4.56 -9.84
C LEU A 174 -10.09 3.96 -10.33
N ASN A 175 -9.20 3.70 -9.40
CA ASN A 175 -7.92 3.04 -9.62
C ASN A 175 -7.94 1.78 -8.75
N PRO A 176 -7.96 0.56 -9.34
CA PRO A 176 -8.15 -0.68 -8.58
C PRO A 176 -7.04 -1.06 -7.58
N GLN A 177 -6.04 -0.20 -7.33
CA GLN A 177 -4.88 -0.54 -6.51
C GLN A 177 -4.94 -0.11 -5.04
N GLN A 178 -6.02 0.52 -4.57
CA GLN A 178 -6.18 0.87 -3.14
C GLN A 178 -7.08 -0.11 -2.35
N HIS A 179 -7.74 -1.07 -3.01
CA HIS A 179 -8.58 -2.05 -2.33
C HIS A 179 -7.81 -3.03 -1.43
N SER A 180 -6.51 -3.26 -1.68
CA SER A 180 -5.76 -4.27 -0.91
C SER A 180 -5.44 -3.82 0.52
N ALA A 181 -5.11 -2.55 0.75
CA ALA A 181 -4.79 -2.05 2.08
C ALA A 181 -6.02 -1.94 2.99
N GLN A 182 -7.18 -1.62 2.40
CA GLN A 182 -8.46 -1.57 3.11
C GLN A 182 -8.97 -2.98 3.42
N GLU A 183 -8.94 -3.91 2.46
CA GLU A 183 -9.32 -5.31 2.70
C GLU A 183 -8.41 -6.01 3.71
N GLU A 184 -7.11 -5.68 3.76
CA GLU A 184 -6.19 -6.24 4.74
C GLU A 184 -6.46 -5.69 6.15
N MET A 185 -6.87 -4.43 6.25
CA MET A 185 -7.33 -3.84 7.50
C MET A 185 -8.64 -4.48 7.97
N ASP A 186 -9.61 -4.66 7.08
CA ASP A 186 -10.91 -5.28 7.37
C ASP A 186 -10.74 -6.76 7.80
N LYS A 187 -9.90 -7.53 7.11
CA LYS A 187 -9.55 -8.91 7.50
C LYS A 187 -8.86 -8.97 8.86
N LYS A 188 -8.05 -7.96 9.19
CA LYS A 188 -7.39 -7.86 10.50
C LYS A 188 -8.39 -7.51 11.61
N ILE A 189 -9.38 -6.67 11.31
CA ILE A 189 -10.49 -6.35 12.22
C ILE A 189 -11.35 -7.60 12.48
N ASP A 190 -11.69 -8.37 11.44
CA ASP A 190 -12.47 -9.61 11.58
C ASP A 190 -11.73 -10.68 12.40
N ASN A 191 -10.42 -10.81 12.19
CA ASN A 191 -9.60 -11.76 12.95
C ASN A 191 -9.50 -11.35 14.43
N LEU A 192 -9.24 -10.07 14.71
CA LEU A 192 -9.21 -9.54 16.07
C LEU A 192 -10.56 -9.69 16.77
N THR A 193 -11.67 -9.49 16.06
CA THR A 193 -13.03 -9.64 16.60
C THR A 193 -13.29 -11.09 17.01
N ASN A 194 -12.94 -12.05 16.15
CA ASN A 194 -13.05 -13.47 16.47
C ASN A 194 -12.18 -13.87 17.68
N ILE A 195 -10.92 -13.37 17.76
CA ILE A 195 -10.04 -13.64 18.90
C ILE A 195 -10.67 -13.09 20.19
N ILE A 196 -11.20 -11.87 20.18
CA ILE A 196 -11.85 -11.27 21.36
C ILE A 196 -13.05 -12.09 21.79
N GLU A 197 -13.87 -12.56 20.84
CA GLU A 197 -15.06 -13.38 21.15
C GLU A 197 -14.67 -14.72 21.77
N THR A 198 -13.62 -15.39 21.25
CA THR A 198 -13.12 -16.64 21.85
C THR A 198 -12.56 -16.44 23.26
N LEU A 199 -11.79 -15.37 23.50
CA LEU A 199 -11.26 -15.04 24.81
C LEU A 199 -12.37 -14.70 25.81
N GLN A 200 -13.43 -14.02 25.37
CA GLN A 200 -14.59 -13.73 26.22
C GLN A 200 -15.31 -15.02 26.64
N GLN A 201 -15.48 -15.98 25.73
CA GLN A 201 -16.08 -17.27 26.04
C GLN A 201 -15.23 -18.07 27.04
N GLU A 202 -13.91 -18.06 26.89
CA GLU A 202 -12.99 -18.74 27.80
C GLU A 202 -13.02 -18.13 29.21
N VAL A 203 -13.08 -16.79 29.31
CA VAL A 203 -13.23 -16.10 30.61
C VAL A 203 -14.56 -16.46 31.29
N VAL A 204 -15.64 -16.60 30.54
CA VAL A 204 -16.95 -17.02 31.10
C VAL A 204 -16.89 -18.47 31.59
N LEU A 205 -16.23 -19.36 30.84
CA LEU A 205 -16.05 -20.75 31.24
C LEU A 205 -15.21 -20.85 32.51
N LEU A 206 -14.08 -20.14 32.58
CA LEU A 206 -13.22 -20.07 33.75
C LEU A 206 -13.96 -19.50 34.97
N LYS A 207 -14.74 -18.42 34.80
CA LYS A 207 -15.59 -17.89 35.88
C LYS A 207 -16.61 -18.92 36.37
N THR A 208 -17.19 -19.70 35.46
CA THR A 208 -18.16 -20.74 35.79
C THR A 208 -17.50 -21.88 36.56
N GLN A 209 -16.32 -22.33 36.11
CA GLN A 209 -15.53 -23.35 36.79
C GLN A 209 -15.07 -22.87 38.18
N MET A 210 -14.57 -21.64 38.30
CA MET A 210 -14.20 -21.04 39.59
C MET A 210 -15.39 -20.96 40.54
N LYS A 211 -16.58 -20.57 40.06
CA LYS A 211 -17.81 -20.52 40.86
C LYS A 211 -18.21 -21.91 41.36
N GLN A 212 -18.11 -22.94 40.51
CA GLN A 212 -18.37 -24.32 40.90
C GLN A 212 -17.35 -24.81 41.94
N PHE A 213 -16.07 -24.49 41.76
CA PHE A 213 -15.01 -24.85 42.72
C PHE A 213 -15.17 -24.14 44.07
N SER A 214 -15.59 -22.87 44.07
CA SER A 214 -15.91 -22.13 45.30
C SER A 214 -17.15 -22.66 46.01
N GLN A 215 -18.17 -23.13 45.27
CA GLN A 215 -19.36 -23.75 45.87
C GLN A 215 -19.07 -25.16 46.44
N SER A 216 -18.12 -25.89 45.87
CA SER A 216 -17.67 -27.17 46.43
C SER A 216 -16.87 -27.03 47.73
N GLN A 217 -16.35 -25.84 48.05
CA GLN A 217 -15.62 -25.57 49.30
C GLN A 217 -16.51 -25.00 50.43
N THR A 218 -17.77 -24.65 50.18
CA THR A 218 -18.65 -24.10 51.24
C THR A 218 -19.35 -25.14 52.11
N ASN A 219 -19.14 -26.43 51.90
CA ASN A 219 -19.72 -27.48 52.77
C ASN A 219 -18.81 -27.93 53.90
N ASP A 220 -17.52 -27.59 53.88
CA ASP A 220 -16.60 -27.88 54.98
C ASP A 220 -15.53 -26.79 55.04
N ASN A 221 -15.83 -25.68 55.71
CA ASN A 221 -14.96 -25.03 56.70
C ASN A 221 -15.35 -23.56 56.94
N LYS A 222 -15.23 -23.20 58.21
CA LYS A 222 -15.60 -21.94 58.85
C LYS A 222 -14.59 -20.83 58.52
N GLU A 223 -15.13 -19.64 58.22
CA GLU A 223 -14.52 -18.29 58.22
C GLU A 223 -13.17 -18.06 57.52
N LEU A 224 -13.19 -17.30 56.43
CA LEU A 224 -12.30 -16.13 56.27
C LEU A 224 -12.93 -15.09 55.34
N SER A 225 -13.16 -13.92 55.92
CA SER A 225 -13.74 -12.70 55.36
C SER A 225 -12.86 -12.08 54.26
N TYR A 226 -13.49 -11.67 53.15
CA TYR A 226 -13.06 -10.51 52.36
C TYR A 226 -14.29 -9.76 51.83
N SER A 227 -14.95 -9.03 52.72
CA SER A 227 -15.78 -7.90 52.32
C SER A 227 -14.89 -6.74 51.89
N SER A 228 -14.41 -6.72 50.64
CA SER A 228 -14.01 -5.48 49.94
C SER A 228 -13.67 -5.76 48.48
N LEU A 229 -14.54 -5.34 47.56
CA LEU A 229 -14.22 -4.43 46.44
C LEU A 229 -15.50 -4.29 45.59
N SER A 230 -16.38 -3.41 46.03
CA SER A 230 -17.41 -2.83 45.17
C SER A 230 -16.75 -1.72 44.35
N ILE A 231 -16.77 -1.85 43.02
CA ILE A 231 -16.49 -0.72 42.12
C ILE A 231 -17.85 -0.07 41.87
N ILE A 232 -18.08 1.06 42.54
CA ILE A 232 -19.19 1.99 42.28
C ILE A 232 -18.77 2.86 41.08
N PRO A 233 -19.66 3.18 40.14
CA PRO A 233 -19.35 4.07 39.02
C PRO A 233 -19.29 5.53 39.50
N GLU A 234 -18.24 6.27 39.16
CA GLU A 234 -18.21 7.72 39.37
C GLU A 234 -18.95 8.43 38.22
N GLU A 235 -20.14 8.94 38.52
CA GLU A 235 -20.72 10.08 37.80
C GLU A 235 -20.37 11.39 38.51
N ASN A 236 -20.07 12.40 37.69
CA ASN A 236 -19.93 13.83 37.96
C ASN A 236 -20.69 14.36 39.19
N THR A 237 -20.10 15.31 39.94
CA THR A 237 -20.74 16.62 40.23
C THR A 237 -19.73 17.65 40.78
N ILE A 238 -19.76 18.79 40.11
CA ILE A 238 -19.32 20.17 40.39
C ILE A 238 -19.23 20.55 41.89
N ILE A 239 -18.13 21.21 42.29
CA ILE A 239 -18.06 21.97 43.55
C ILE A 239 -17.91 23.46 43.23
N ASN A 240 -19.02 24.18 43.41
CA ASN A 240 -19.03 25.58 43.81
C ASN A 240 -18.97 25.62 45.35
N THR A 241 -18.12 26.43 45.96
CA THR A 241 -18.52 27.27 47.11
C THR A 241 -17.45 28.29 47.50
N ASN A 242 -17.97 29.50 47.71
CA ASN A 242 -17.36 30.76 48.12
C ASN A 242 -16.61 30.74 49.45
N LYS A 243 -15.73 31.72 49.63
CA LYS A 243 -15.53 32.36 50.95
C LYS A 243 -15.24 33.87 50.80
N GLU A 244 -16.15 34.66 51.33
CA GLU A 244 -16.12 36.11 51.60
C GLU A 244 -15.31 36.43 52.87
N GLU A 245 -14.59 37.57 52.87
CA GLU A 245 -14.32 38.55 53.96
C GLU A 245 -13.20 39.50 53.45
N LEU A 246 -13.40 40.77 53.09
CA LEU A 246 -13.88 42.00 53.76
C LEU A 246 -12.89 42.62 54.78
N ALA A 247 -12.30 43.76 54.40
CA ALA A 247 -11.91 44.93 55.24
C ALA A 247 -11.30 45.98 54.27
N GLU A 248 -12.05 47.02 53.91
CA GLU A 248 -12.05 48.39 54.47
C GLU A 248 -10.87 49.26 54.01
#